data_AF-A0A7K4GM29-F1
#
_entry.id   AF-A0A7K4GM29-F1
#
_cell.length_a   1.000
_cell.length_b   1.000
_cell.length_c   1.000
_cell.angle_alpha   90.00
_cell.angle_beta   90.00
_cell.angle_gamma   90.00
#
_symmetry.space_group_name_H-M   'P 1'
#
loop_
_entity.id
_entity.type
_entity.pdbx_description
1 polymer ?
#
loop_
_entity_poly.entity_id
_entity_poly.type
_entity_poly.pdbx_seq_one_letter_code
_entity_poly.pdbx_strand_id
1 'polypeptide(L)'
;MTKEDEMLEELKKIRELLTPVPPPPVEKPKNLAREFLAFIKKFKILGLASAFILGLAVNALILSLAQDMITPIIGIFIPGFDNIADIKLGVFGIGNFIAAIINFIIIAVIIFLIVKLASRIGLD
;
A
#
# COMPACT_ATOMS: atom_id res chain seq x y z
N MET A 1 -59.39 35.45 -6.71
CA MET A 1 -58.02 35.45 -7.24
C MET A 1 -58.10 35.35 -8.73
N THR A 2 -57.33 36.18 -9.43
CA THR A 2 -57.18 36.06 -10.89
C THR A 2 -56.24 34.88 -11.16
N LYS A 3 -56.30 34.29 -12.37
CA LYS A 3 -55.39 33.19 -12.76
C LYS A 3 -53.91 33.57 -12.66
N GLU A 4 -53.61 34.87 -12.70
CA GLU A 4 -52.28 35.43 -12.51
C GLU A 4 -51.82 35.29 -11.05
N ASP A 5 -52.71 35.46 -10.07
CA ASP A 5 -52.39 35.29 -8.65
C ASP A 5 -52.00 33.83 -8.35
N GLU A 6 -52.74 32.86 -8.88
CA GLU A 6 -52.46 31.42 -8.71
C GLU A 6 -51.12 31.02 -9.35
N MET A 7 -50.84 31.53 -10.56
CA MET A 7 -49.56 31.30 -11.23
C MET A 7 -48.38 31.90 -10.45
N LEU A 8 -48.57 33.07 -9.84
CA LEU A 8 -47.54 33.70 -9.01
C LEU A 8 -47.29 32.90 -7.71
N GLU A 9 -48.32 32.27 -7.14
CA GLU A 9 -48.16 31.37 -6.00
C GLU A 9 -47.41 30.09 -6.37
N GLU A 10 -47.71 29.49 -7.52
CA GLU A 10 -46.96 28.33 -8.01
C GLU A 10 -45.50 28.68 -8.30
N LEU A 11 -45.23 29.85 -8.91
CA LEU A 11 -43.88 30.31 -9.17
C LEU A 11 -43.10 30.59 -7.88
N LYS A 12 -43.74 31.14 -6.84
CA LYS A 12 -43.12 31.30 -5.51
C LYS A 12 -42.82 29.96 -4.87
N LYS A 13 -43.74 29.00 -4.94
CA LYS A 13 -43.56 27.64 -4.41
C LYS A 13 -42.45 26.88 -5.12
N ILE A 14 -42.37 27.03 -6.45
CA ILE A 14 -41.27 26.46 -7.25
C ILE A 14 -39.95 27.14 -6.88
N ARG A 15 -39.90 28.46 -6.75
CA ARG A 15 -38.69 29.19 -6.31
C ARG A 15 -38.20 28.72 -4.94
N GLU A 16 -39.11 28.44 -4.02
CA GLU A 16 -38.79 27.96 -2.68
C GLU A 16 -38.29 26.50 -2.68
N LEU A 17 -38.87 25.64 -3.54
CA LEU A 17 -38.37 24.28 -3.76
C LEU A 17 -37.04 24.23 -4.53
N LEU A 18 -36.76 25.27 -5.32
CA LEU A 18 -35.52 25.41 -6.10
C LEU A 18 -34.44 26.19 -5.36
N THR A 19 -34.75 26.90 -4.27
CA THR A 19 -33.72 27.31 -3.33
C THR A 19 -33.21 26.04 -2.66
N PRO A 20 -31.97 25.61 -2.90
CA PRO A 20 -31.43 24.44 -2.22
C PRO A 20 -31.54 24.73 -0.72
N VAL A 21 -32.12 23.79 0.04
CA VAL A 21 -32.13 23.83 1.50
C VAL A 21 -30.77 24.34 1.94
N PRO A 22 -30.69 25.44 2.73
CA PRO A 22 -29.41 26.02 3.11
C PRO A 22 -28.49 24.88 3.53
N PRO A 23 -27.32 24.73 2.88
CA PRO A 23 -26.48 23.57 3.11
C PRO A 23 -26.35 23.41 4.63
N PRO A 24 -26.65 22.21 5.18
CA PRO A 24 -26.64 21.99 6.62
C PRO A 24 -25.39 22.66 7.18
N PRO A 25 -25.49 23.46 8.26
CA PRO A 25 -24.40 24.28 8.75
C PRO A 25 -23.13 23.44 8.68
N VAL A 26 -22.20 23.84 7.81
CA VAL A 26 -20.91 23.18 7.75
C VAL A 26 -20.31 23.48 9.11
N GLU A 27 -20.48 22.55 10.05
CA GLU A 27 -19.90 22.63 11.37
C GLU A 27 -18.40 22.65 11.10
N LYS A 28 -17.81 23.86 11.03
CA LYS A 28 -16.37 24.04 10.95
C LYS A 28 -15.81 23.26 12.12
N PRO A 29 -15.17 22.11 11.89
CA PRO A 29 -14.70 21.30 12.98
C PRO A 29 -13.69 22.14 13.75
N LYS A 30 -13.95 22.36 15.03
CA LYS A 30 -13.31 23.38 15.84
C LYS A 30 -11.78 23.21 16.03
N ASN A 31 -11.14 22.19 15.43
CA ASN A 31 -9.71 21.86 15.56
C ASN A 31 -9.17 21.06 14.34
N LEU A 32 -7.93 21.35 13.92
CA LEU A 32 -7.20 20.69 12.82
C LEU A 32 -7.22 19.15 12.86
N ALA A 33 -7.17 18.56 14.06
CA ALA A 33 -7.19 17.10 14.22
C ALA A 33 -8.48 16.46 13.68
N ARG A 34 -9.63 17.16 13.76
CA ARG A 34 -10.90 16.69 13.22
C ARG A 34 -10.95 16.84 11.70
N GLU A 35 -10.34 17.89 11.14
CA GLU A 35 -10.18 18.06 9.70
C GLU A 35 -9.27 16.97 9.11
N PHE A 36 -8.17 16.66 9.79
CA PHE A 36 -7.27 15.58 9.40
C PHE A 36 -7.96 14.21 9.48
N LEU A 37 -8.68 13.92 10.57
CA LEU A 37 -9.43 12.67 10.67
C LEU A 37 -10.52 12.57 9.58
N ALA A 38 -11.21 13.68 9.29
CA ALA A 38 -12.18 13.75 8.21
C ALA A 38 -11.54 13.53 6.83
N PHE A 39 -10.33 14.08 6.61
CA PHE A 39 -9.52 13.83 5.42
C PHE A 39 -9.16 12.35 5.28
N ILE A 40 -8.56 11.75 6.30
CA ILE A 40 -8.15 10.33 6.31
C ILE A 40 -9.36 9.41 6.03
N LYS A 41 -10.53 9.73 6.59
CA LYS A 41 -11.79 9.02 6.31
C LYS A 41 -12.28 9.23 4.88
N LYS A 42 -12.30 10.49 4.39
CA LYS A 42 -12.76 10.84 3.04
C LYS A 42 -11.93 10.17 1.95
N PHE A 43 -10.62 10.09 2.13
CA PHE A 43 -9.69 9.53 1.15
C PHE A 43 -9.36 8.05 1.40
N LYS A 44 -10.03 7.36 2.34
CA LYS A 44 -9.81 5.94 2.67
C LYS A 44 -8.34 5.56 2.93
N ILE A 45 -7.54 6.50 3.41
CA ILE A 45 -6.08 6.36 3.55
C ILE A 45 -5.70 5.29 4.57
N LEU A 46 -6.57 5.03 5.57
CA LEU A 46 -6.32 4.00 6.58
C LEU A 46 -6.07 2.62 5.97
N GLY A 47 -6.88 2.20 5.00
CA GLY A 47 -6.71 0.89 4.35
C GLY A 47 -5.40 0.79 3.56
N LEU A 48 -5.05 1.88 2.86
CA LEU A 48 -3.79 1.97 2.11
C LEU A 48 -2.57 1.93 3.05
N ALA A 49 -2.62 2.68 4.15
CA ALA A 49 -1.55 2.71 5.13
C ALA A 49 -1.34 1.35 5.79
N SER A 50 -2.41 0.65 6.17
CA SER A 50 -2.33 -0.69 6.74
C SER A 50 -1.75 -1.71 5.76
N ALA A 51 -2.20 -1.70 4.49
CA ALA A 51 -1.67 -2.58 3.45
C ALA A 51 -0.18 -2.32 3.19
N PHE A 52 0.24 -1.05 3.15
CA PHE A 52 1.63 -0.67 2.95
C PHE A 52 2.53 -1.12 4.11
N ILE A 53 2.14 -0.86 5.36
CA ILE A 53 2.91 -1.27 6.54
C ILE A 53 3.02 -2.80 6.62
N LEU A 54 1.93 -3.52 6.36
CA LEU A 54 1.95 -4.97 6.33
C LEU A 54 2.85 -5.49 5.19
N GLY A 55 2.80 -4.86 4.01
CA GLY A 55 3.68 -5.18 2.89
C GLY A 55 5.16 -4.98 3.22
N LEU A 56 5.52 -3.88 3.90
CA LEU A 56 6.89 -3.65 4.37
C LEU A 56 7.33 -4.69 5.39
N ALA A 57 6.47 -5.04 6.35
CA ALA A 57 6.77 -6.04 7.36
C ALA A 57 6.96 -7.44 6.75
N VAL A 58 6.10 -7.83 5.80
CA VAL A 58 6.23 -9.10 5.06
C VAL A 58 7.53 -9.13 4.25
N ASN A 59 7.88 -8.03 3.58
CA ASN A 59 9.14 -7.93 2.85
C ASN A 59 10.35 -8.10 3.80
N ALA A 60 10.35 -7.44 4.96
CA ALA A 60 11.41 -7.58 5.96
C ALA A 60 11.54 -9.02 6.47
N LEU A 61 10.41 -9.70 6.71
CA LEU A 61 10.39 -11.11 7.11
C LEU A 61 11.00 -12.03 6.04
N ILE A 62 10.64 -11.83 4.77
CA ILE A 62 11.18 -12.60 3.65
C ILE A 62 12.69 -12.37 3.52
N LEU A 63 13.14 -11.12 3.66
CA LEU A 63 14.55 -10.77 3.59
C LEU A 63 15.36 -11.43 4.73
N SER A 64 14.86 -11.38 5.97
CA SER A 64 15.52 -12.05 7.10
C SER A 64 15.58 -13.57 6.90
N LEU A 65 14.51 -14.21 6.41
CA LEU A 65 14.54 -15.63 6.09
C LEU A 65 15.60 -15.95 5.03
N ALA A 66 15.67 -15.14 3.97
CA ALA A 66 16.63 -15.34 2.89
C ALA A 66 18.08 -15.11 3.35
N GLN A 67 18.35 -13.98 3.99
CA GLN A 67 19.69 -13.53 4.34
C GLN A 67 20.23 -14.20 5.60
N ASP A 68 19.40 -14.38 6.63
CA ASP A 68 19.86 -14.86 7.94
C ASP A 68 19.77 -16.38 8.07
N MET A 69 18.89 -17.04 7.31
CA MET A 69 18.74 -18.49 7.36
C MET A 69 19.26 -19.19 6.10
N ILE A 70 18.80 -18.80 4.92
CA ILE A 70 19.10 -19.55 3.69
C ILE A 70 20.54 -19.31 3.21
N THR A 71 21.02 -18.06 3.17
CA THR A 71 22.39 -17.76 2.73
C THR A 71 23.46 -18.52 3.53
N PRO A 72 23.44 -18.54 4.88
CA PRO A 72 24.39 -19.32 5.67
C PRO A 72 24.32 -20.83 5.39
N ILE A 73 23.11 -21.37 5.19
CA ILE A 73 22.93 -22.78 4.82
C ILE A 73 23.62 -23.06 3.47
N ILE A 74 23.41 -22.20 2.47
CA ILE A 74 24.06 -22.33 1.16
C ILE A 74 25.58 -22.18 1.28
N GLY A 75 26.07 -21.23 2.08
CA GLY A 75 27.50 -20.98 2.30
C GLY A 75 28.25 -22.17 2.93
N ILE A 76 27.58 -22.99 3.74
CA ILE A 76 28.14 -24.25 4.25
C ILE A 76 28.37 -25.26 3.12
N PHE A 77 27.46 -25.34 2.15
CA PHE A 77 27.58 -26.27 1.02
C PHE A 77 28.49 -25.73 -0.11
N ILE A 78 28.63 -24.41 -0.24
CA ILE A 78 29.41 -23.75 -1.29
C ILE A 78 30.45 -22.83 -0.61
N PRO A 79 31.66 -23.33 -0.32
CA PRO A 79 32.72 -22.53 0.25
C PRO A 79 33.07 -21.35 -0.66
N GLY A 80 33.03 -20.13 -0.11
CA GLY A 80 33.33 -18.90 -0.86
C GLY A 80 32.12 -18.23 -1.53
N PHE A 81 30.90 -18.70 -1.27
CA PHE A 81 29.67 -18.05 -1.73
C PHE A 81 29.57 -16.58 -1.31
N ASP A 82 29.99 -16.25 -0.09
CA ASP A 82 29.95 -14.89 0.44
C ASP A 82 30.98 -13.97 -0.24
N ASN A 83 32.05 -14.54 -0.81
CA ASN A 83 33.14 -13.80 -1.46
C ASN A 83 32.84 -13.47 -2.93
N ILE A 84 31.68 -13.87 -3.48
CA ILE A 84 31.31 -13.59 -4.88
C ILE A 84 31.20 -12.08 -5.12
N ALA A 85 30.72 -11.33 -4.12
CA ALA A 85 30.63 -9.87 -4.18
C ALA A 85 32.00 -9.18 -4.22
N ASP A 86 33.04 -9.84 -3.70
CA ASP A 86 34.40 -9.31 -3.59
C ASP A 86 35.23 -9.50 -4.87
N ILE A 87 34.69 -10.20 -5.87
CA ILE A 87 35.33 -10.35 -7.18
C ILE A 87 35.27 -9.00 -7.92
N LYS A 88 36.39 -8.29 -7.89
CA LYS A 88 36.60 -7.02 -8.61
C LYS A 88 37.51 -7.22 -9.82
N LEU A 89 37.01 -6.92 -11.01
CA LEU A 89 37.80 -6.79 -12.24
C LEU A 89 38.00 -5.30 -12.52
N GLY A 90 39.00 -4.69 -11.86
CA GLY A 90 39.27 -3.26 -11.95
C GLY A 90 38.17 -2.41 -11.30
N VAL A 91 37.73 -1.34 -11.99
CA VAL A 91 36.66 -0.41 -11.52
C VAL A 91 35.25 -1.01 -11.70
N PHE A 92 35.11 -2.07 -12.50
CA PHE A 92 33.83 -2.72 -12.73
C PHE A 92 33.57 -3.79 -11.65
N GLY A 93 32.61 -3.49 -10.76
CA GLY A 93 32.14 -4.40 -9.70
C GLY A 93 31.22 -5.50 -10.23
N ILE A 94 31.72 -6.34 -11.15
CA ILE A 94 30.96 -7.46 -11.75
C ILE A 94 30.48 -8.43 -10.65
N GLY A 95 31.30 -8.65 -9.61
CA GLY A 95 30.94 -9.49 -8.47
C GLY A 95 29.65 -9.05 -7.77
N ASN A 96 29.46 -7.75 -7.54
CA ASN A 96 28.25 -7.24 -6.87
C ASN A 96 26.98 -7.46 -7.71
N PHE A 97 27.08 -7.33 -9.03
CA PHE A 97 25.95 -7.58 -9.91
C PHE A 97 25.57 -9.08 -9.95
N ILE A 98 26.58 -9.96 -10.03
CA ILE A 98 26.35 -11.41 -9.98
C ILE A 98 25.77 -11.82 -8.62
N ALA A 99 26.31 -11.29 -7.52
CA ALA A 99 25.77 -11.53 -6.18
C ALA A 99 24.31 -11.06 -6.06
N ALA A 100 23.96 -9.91 -6.64
CA ALA A 100 22.58 -9.42 -6.68
C ALA A 100 21.64 -10.35 -7.47
N ILE A 101 22.09 -10.88 -8.62
CA ILE A 101 21.32 -11.87 -9.40
C ILE A 101 21.09 -13.15 -8.57
N ILE A 102 22.13 -13.66 -7.92
CA ILE A 102 22.03 -14.85 -7.08
C ILE A 102 21.05 -14.63 -5.93
N ASN A 103 21.17 -13.50 -5.22
CA ASN A 103 20.26 -13.14 -4.14
C ASN A 103 18.80 -13.02 -4.63
N PHE A 104 18.58 -12.45 -5.82
CA PHE A 104 17.25 -12.38 -6.43
C PHE A 104 16.67 -13.78 -6.69
N ILE A 105 17.47 -14.71 -7.23
CA ILE A 105 17.03 -16.10 -7.45
C ILE A 105 16.67 -16.78 -6.12
N ILE A 106 17.46 -16.58 -5.07
CA ILE A 106 17.17 -17.12 -3.73
C ILE A 106 15.84 -16.60 -3.21
N ILE A 107 15.63 -15.29 -3.21
CA ILE A 107 14.38 -14.66 -2.74
C ILE A 107 13.18 -15.15 -3.57
N ALA A 108 13.33 -15.25 -4.90
CA ALA A 108 12.26 -15.75 -5.77
C ALA A 108 11.86 -17.20 -5.43
N VAL A 109 12.84 -18.07 -5.17
CA VAL A 109 12.58 -19.46 -4.73
C VAL A 109 11.89 -19.48 -3.37
N ILE A 110 12.28 -18.63 -2.43
CA ILE A 110 11.66 -18.55 -1.10
C ILE A 110 10.21 -18.11 -1.21
N ILE A 111 9.92 -17.05 -1.96
CA ILE A 111 8.55 -16.57 -2.17
C ILE A 111 7.71 -17.68 -2.81
N PHE A 112 8.25 -18.37 -3.82
CA PHE A 112 7.57 -19.50 -4.43
C PHE A 112 7.25 -20.62 -3.42
N LEU A 113 8.21 -20.97 -2.55
CA LEU A 113 7.99 -21.99 -1.51
C LEU A 113 6.92 -21.57 -0.50
N ILE A 114 6.90 -20.31 -0.07
CA ILE A 114 5.89 -19.78 0.84
C ILE A 114 4.50 -19.83 0.21
N VAL A 115 4.35 -19.34 -1.02
CA VAL A 115 3.06 -19.37 -1.75
C VAL A 115 2.60 -20.80 -1.97
N LYS A 116 3.51 -21.70 -2.36
CA LYS A 116 3.21 -23.13 -2.54
C LYS A 116 2.77 -23.80 -1.24
N LEU A 117 3.40 -23.44 -0.11
CA LEU A 117 3.02 -23.96 1.20
C LEU A 117 1.65 -23.43 1.64
N ALA A 118 1.39 -22.14 1.43
CA ALA A 118 0.09 -21.52 1.73
C ALA A 118 -1.05 -22.21 0.96
N SER A 119 -0.89 -22.42 -0.34
CA SER A 119 -1.88 -23.15 -1.16
C SER A 119 -2.03 -24.61 -0.73
N ARG A 120 -0.96 -25.28 -0.30
CA ARG A 120 -1.04 -26.64 0.27
C ARG A 120 -1.83 -26.73 1.57
N ILE A 121 -1.90 -25.64 2.34
CA ILE A 121 -2.65 -25.57 3.60
C ILE A 121 -4.13 -25.24 3.34
N GLY A 122 -4.54 -25.00 2.09
CA GLY A 122 -5.90 -24.62 1.72
C GLY A 122 -6.22 -23.16 2.06
N LEU A 123 -5.19 -22.33 2.17
CA LEU A 123 -5.30 -20.88 2.27
C LEU A 123 -5.35 -20.28 0.86
N ASP A 124 -6.30 -20.74 0.05
CA ASP A 124 -6.57 -20.23 -1.30
C ASP A 124 -7.57 -19.05 -1.24
#